data_AF-A0A4Z1CFC0-F1
#
_entry.id   AF-A0A4Z1CFC0-F1
#
_cell.length_a   1.000
_cell.length_b   1.000
_cell.length_c   1.000
_cell.angle_alpha   90.00
_cell.angle_beta   90.00
_cell.angle_gamma   90.00
#
_symmetry.space_group_name_H-M   'P 1'
#
loop_
_entity.id
_entity.type
_entity.pdbx_description
1 polymer ?
#
loop_
_entity_poly.entity_id
_entity_poly.type
_entity_poly.pdbx_seq_one_letter_code
_entity_poly.pdbx_strand_id
1 'polypeptide(L)' 'MALAAVLLLIPIVVLLWVPHYAKVEPVVLGFPFFFWYQFLWVFICSALTWTAYKLTLSARGKTTHKVGEDR' A
#
# COMPACT_ATOMS: atom_id res chain seq x y z
N MET A 1 13.32 -6.75 -3.36
CA MET A 1 12.67 -7.19 -2.11
C MET A 1 12.45 -6.02 -1.14
N ALA A 2 13.47 -5.24 -0.80
CA ALA A 2 13.33 -4.08 0.11
C ALA A 2 12.26 -3.05 -0.31
N LEU A 3 12.12 -2.74 -1.60
CA LEU A 3 11.13 -1.77 -2.09
C LEU A 3 9.67 -2.21 -1.85
N ALA A 4 9.38 -3.52 -1.93
CA ALA A 4 8.06 -4.06 -1.64
C ALA A 4 7.74 -4.01 -0.13
N ALA A 5 8.75 -4.21 0.73
CA ALA A 5 8.61 -4.09 2.18
C ALA A 5 8.33 -2.64 2.62
N VAL A 6 9.00 -1.66 2.01
CA VAL A 6 8.75 -0.23 2.28
C VAL A 6 7.33 0.16 1.87
N LEU A 7 6.83 -0.35 0.74
CA LEU A 7 5.49 -0.02 0.25
C LEU A 7 4.38 -0.54 1.18
N LEU A 8 4.62 -1.67 1.86
CA LEU A 8 3.70 -2.28 2.83
C LEU A 8 3.79 -1.65 4.22
N LEU A 9 4.87 -0.93 4.55
CA LEU A 9 4.99 -0.19 5.81
C LEU A 9 4.13 1.08 5.83
N ILE A 10 3.88 1.69 4.66
CA ILE A 10 3.07 2.91 4.53
C ILE A 10 1.68 2.76 5.19
N PRO A 11 0.85 1.76 4.87
CA PRO A 11 -0.46 1.64 5.49
C PRO A 11 -0.40 1.38 6.99
N ILE A 12 0.67 0.75 7.50
CA ILE A 12 0.84 0.51 8.94
C ILE A 12 1.08 1.84 9.67
N VAL A 13 2.01 2.67 9.18
CA VAL A 13 2.32 3.97 9.80
C VAL A 13 1.12 4.91 9.72
N VAL A 14 0.43 4.91 8.58
CA VAL A 14 -0.72 5.80 8.35
C VAL A 14 -2.03 5.29 8.98
N LEU A 15 -2.10 4.04 9.47
CA LEU A 15 -3.20 3.58 10.33
C LEU A 15 -2.88 3.74 11.81
N LEU A 16 -1.61 3.70 12.20
CA LEU A 16 -1.17 3.90 13.59
C LEU A 16 -1.20 5.37 14.06
N TRP A 17 -1.15 6.34 13.14
CA TRP A 17 -1.28 7.78 13.43
C TRP A 17 -2.72 8.19 13.77
N VAL A 18 -3.32 7.54 14.77
CA VAL A 18 -4.68 7.77 15.27
C VAL A 18 -5.05 9.25 15.45
N PRO A 19 -4.21 10.15 15.99
CA PRO A 19 -4.60 11.56 16.17
C PRO A 19 -4.80 12.33 14.86
N HIS A 20 -4.33 11.83 13.70
CA HIS A 20 -4.50 12.51 12.40
C HIS A 20 -5.94 12.36 11.86
N TYR A 21 -6.61 11.25 12.18
CA TYR A 21 -7.99 10.97 11.79
C TYR A 21 -8.98 10.91 12.95
N ALA A 22 -8.54 11.19 14.17
CA ALA A 22 -9.42 11.44 15.32
C ALA A 22 -10.14 12.80 15.26
N LYS A 23 -10.34 13.37 14.06
CA LYS A 23 -11.15 14.57 13.85
C LYS A 23 -12.55 14.13 13.45
N VAL A 24 -13.58 14.71 14.09
CA VAL A 24 -14.99 14.41 13.78
C VAL A 24 -15.38 15.04 12.43
N GLU A 25 -14.72 16.13 12.07
CA GLU A 25 -14.89 16.87 10.84
C GLU A 25 -13.71 16.57 9.89
N PRO A 26 -13.93 16.39 8.56
CA PRO A 26 -15.18 16.60 7.83
C PRO A 26 -16.10 15.36 7.81
N VAL A 27 -17.39 15.64 8.02
CA VAL A 27 -18.48 14.67 7.82
C VAL A 27 -18.88 14.69 6.35
N VAL A 28 -18.84 13.54 5.67
CA VAL A 28 -19.24 13.41 4.27
C VAL A 28 -20.54 12.63 4.22
N LEU A 29 -21.61 13.21 3.67
CA LEU A 29 -22.94 12.55 3.57
C LEU A 29 -23.49 12.04 4.91
N GLY A 30 -23.13 12.67 6.04
CA GLY A 30 -23.50 12.20 7.39
C GLY A 30 -22.56 11.15 7.99
N PHE A 31 -21.54 10.69 7.26
CA PHE A 31 -20.51 9.78 7.77
C PHE A 31 -19.32 10.54 8.39
N PRO A 32 -18.95 10.25 9.65
CA PRO A 32 -17.77 10.83 10.29
C PRO A 32 -16.48 10.53 9.53
N PHE A 33 -15.48 11.42 9.66
CA PHE A 33 -14.17 11.33 9.00
C PHE A 33 -13.55 9.93 9.09
N PHE A 34 -13.55 9.37 10.30
CA PHE A 34 -12.97 8.06 10.59
C PHE A 34 -13.48 6.97 9.64
N PHE A 35 -14.80 6.85 9.44
CA PHE A 35 -15.36 5.72 8.70
C PHE A 35 -15.04 5.78 7.21
N TRP A 36 -15.25 6.93 6.57
CA TRP A 36 -15.01 7.03 5.13
C TRP A 36 -13.51 7.00 4.82
N TYR A 37 -12.66 7.50 5.74
CA TYR A 37 -11.21 7.41 5.62
C TYR A 37 -10.73 5.95 5.66
N GLN A 38 -11.26 5.12 6.56
CA GLN A 38 -10.96 3.68 6.59
C GLN A 38 -11.39 2.99 5.29
N PHE A 39 -12.56 3.32 4.75
CA PHE A 39 -13.01 2.79 3.46
C PHE A 39 -12.07 3.16 2.32
N LEU A 40 -11.60 4.40 2.26
CA LEU A 40 -10.60 4.84 1.28
C LEU A 40 -9.30 4.04 1.42
N TRP A 41 -8.86 3.79 2.66
CA TRP A 41 -7.66 3.01 2.95
C TRP A 41 -7.74 1.56 2.47
N VAL A 42 -8.92 0.93 2.47
CA VAL A 42 -9.08 -0.43 1.90
C VAL A 42 -8.65 -0.45 0.42
N PHE A 43 -9.10 0.52 -0.36
CA PHE A 43 -8.74 0.62 -1.78
C PHE A 43 -7.26 0.97 -1.96
N ILE A 44 -6.73 1.89 -1.14
CA ILE A 44 -5.31 2.27 -1.17
C ILE A 44 -4.41 1.07 -0.83
N CYS A 45 -4.71 0.33 0.24
CA CYS A 45 -3.98 -0.88 0.64
C CYS A 45 -4.01 -1.95 -0.45
N SER A 46 -5.16 -2.15 -1.10
CA SER A 46 -5.28 -3.07 -2.23
C SER A 46 -4.38 -2.64 -3.39
N ALA A 47 -4.39 -1.35 -3.75
CA ALA A 47 -3.53 -0.80 -4.81
C ALA A 47 -2.03 -0.90 -4.48
N LEU A 48 -1.65 -0.62 -3.23
CA LEU A 48 -0.27 -0.78 -2.72
C LEU A 48 0.17 -2.25 -2.79
N THR A 49 -0.70 -3.18 -2.41
CA THR A 49 -0.41 -4.62 -2.48
C THR A 49 -0.26 -5.08 -3.92
N TRP A 50 -1.16 -4.63 -4.81
CA TRP A 50 -1.10 -4.92 -6.24
C TRP A 50 0.18 -4.39 -6.89
N THR A 51 0.57 -3.16 -6.58
CA THR A 51 1.81 -2.56 -7.10
C THR A 51 3.05 -3.26 -6.55
N ALA A 52 3.08 -3.62 -5.25
CA ALA A 52 4.13 -4.46 -4.68
C ALA A 52 4.25 -5.82 -5.37
N TYR A 53 3.11 -6.46 -5.67
CA TYR A 53 3.05 -7.73 -6.40
C TYR A 53 3.61 -7.58 -7.82
N LYS A 54 3.16 -6.57 -8.58
CA LYS A 54 3.66 -6.30 -9.93
C LYS A 54 5.15 -5.99 -9.95
N LEU A 55 5.65 -5.23 -8.99
CA LEU A 55 7.06 -4.90 -8.85
C LEU A 55 7.90 -6.15 -8.53
N THR A 56 7.39 -7.02 -7.65
CA THR A 56 8.03 -8.30 -7.31
C THR A 56 8.06 -9.24 -8.52
N LEU A 57 6.99 -9.28 -9.32
CA LEU A 57 6.92 -10.08 -10.54
C LEU A 57 7.89 -9.55 -11.62
N SER A 58 7.97 -8.24 -11.82
CA SER A 58 8.97 -7.61 -12.72
C SER A 58 10.41 -7.85 -12.26
N ALA A 59 10.67 -7.84 -10.95
CA ALA A 59 11.98 -8.15 -10.41
C ALA A 59 12.37 -9.62 -10.65
N ARG A 60 11.43 -10.56 -10.55
CA ARG A 60 11.66 -11.98 -10.85
C ARG A 60 11.95 -12.24 -12.34
N GLY A 61 11.27 -11.54 -13.25
CA GLY A 61 11.50 -11.69 -14.69
C GLY A 61 12.91 -11.29 -15.14
N LYS A 62 13.53 -10.31 -14.48
CA LYS A 62 14.91 -9.90 -14.76
C LYS A 62 15.97 -10.89 -14.26
N THR A 63 15.67 -11.68 -13.23
CA THR A 63 16.63 -12.65 -12.67
C THR A 63 16.77 -13.90 -13.55
N THR A 64 15.70 -14.33 -14.23
CA THR A 64 15.75 -15.49 -15.14
C THR A 64 16.61 -15.21 -16.38
N HIS A 65 16.59 -13.98 -16.91
CA HIS A 65 17.32 -13.66 -18.13
C HIS A 65 18.85 -13.50 -17.92
N LYS A 66 19.30 -13.41 -16.67
CA LYS A 66 20.72 -13.31 -16.30
C LYS A 66 21.39 -14.66 -16.00
N VAL A 67 20.63 -15.76 -15.93
CA VAL A 67 21.11 -17.13 -15.62
C VAL A 67 21.28 -17.99 -16.88
N GLY A 68 20.82 -17.49 -18.04
CA GLY A 68 20.92 -18.18 -19.32
C GLY A 68 21.93 -17.58 -20.30
N GLU A 69 22.52 -16.42 -20.00
CA GLU A 69 23.52 -15.72 -20.85
C GLU A 69 24.97 -16.09 -20.43
N ASP A 70 25.11 -16.69 -19.26
CA ASP A 70 26.36 -17.08 -18.58
C ASP A 70 26.69 -18.57 -18.74
N ARG A 71 26.05 -19.27 -19.71
CA ARG A 71 26.33 -20.68 -20.04
C ARG A 71 26.81 -20.87 -21.47
#